data_AF-A0A3D0H606-F1
#
_entry.id   AF-A0A3D0H606-F1
#
_cell.length_a   1.000
_cell.length_b   1.000
_cell.length_c   1.000
_cell.angle_alpha   90.00
_cell.angle_beta   90.00
_cell.angle_gamma   90.00
#
_symmetry.space_group_name_H-M   'P 1'
#
loop_
_entity.id
_entity.type
_entity.pdbx_description
1 polymer ?
#
loop_
_entity_poly.entity_id
_entity_poly.type
_entity_poly.pdbx_seq_one_letter_code
_entity_poly.pdbx_strand_id
1 'polypeptide(L)'
;AGWTDHDGDRILDKDGVPFEFEFVISAGSKFAEQLATILQENLKQVGIKMRIRKLEWAVFIQKIDAREFDACTLGWSLGWDSDPFQVWHSSQVDKGSNFVGFVNE
;
A
#
# COMPACT_ATOMS: atom_id res chain seq x y z
N ALA A 1 18.48 -6.95 -2.88
CA ALA A 1 17.26 -7.12 -2.07
C ALA A 1 17.12 -8.54 -1.48
N GLY A 2 17.60 -9.59 -2.16
CA GLY A 2 17.70 -10.94 -1.59
C GLY A 2 16.43 -11.81 -1.74
N TRP A 3 15.53 -11.44 -2.65
CA TRP A 3 14.30 -12.17 -2.94
C TRP A 3 14.53 -13.17 -4.09
N THR A 4 14.15 -14.42 -3.90
CA THR A 4 14.18 -15.47 -4.93
C THR A 4 13.14 -16.55 -4.61
N ASP A 5 12.61 -17.20 -5.63
CA ASP A 5 11.75 -18.37 -5.48
C ASP A 5 12.60 -19.56 -5.00
N HIS A 6 12.38 -20.06 -3.78
CA HIS A 6 13.17 -21.14 -3.19
C HIS A 6 12.52 -22.52 -3.31
N ASP A 7 11.20 -22.60 -3.52
CA ASP A 7 10.42 -23.84 -3.47
C ASP A 7 9.67 -24.18 -4.77
N GLY A 8 9.78 -23.32 -5.78
CA GLY A 8 9.23 -23.50 -7.12
C GLY A 8 7.74 -23.17 -7.24
N ASP A 9 7.14 -22.49 -6.25
CA ASP A 9 5.74 -22.10 -6.27
C ASP A 9 5.46 -20.84 -7.12
N ARG A 10 6.52 -20.23 -7.68
CA ARG A 10 6.54 -18.98 -8.47
C ARG A 10 6.28 -17.72 -7.66
N ILE A 11 6.40 -17.77 -6.34
CA ILE A 11 6.40 -16.63 -5.44
C ILE A 11 7.83 -16.43 -4.95
N LEU A 12 8.25 -15.18 -4.83
CA LEU A 12 9.56 -14.84 -4.31
C LEU A 12 9.54 -15.00 -2.79
N ASP A 13 10.59 -15.58 -2.22
CA ASP A 13 10.79 -15.66 -0.78
C ASP A 13 12.07 -14.96 -0.36
N LYS A 14 12.09 -14.57 0.90
CA LYS A 14 13.30 -14.15 1.60
C LYS A 14 13.24 -14.66 3.03
N ASP A 15 14.30 -15.33 3.46
CA ASP A 15 14.40 -15.89 4.82
C ASP A 15 13.21 -16.80 5.20
N GLY A 16 12.67 -17.54 4.21
CA GLY A 16 11.51 -18.42 4.38
C GLY A 16 10.15 -17.70 4.45
N VAL A 17 10.11 -16.39 4.18
CA VAL A 17 8.88 -15.60 4.14
C VAL A 17 8.52 -15.29 2.68
N PRO A 18 7.34 -15.71 2.18
CA PRO A 18 6.90 -15.39 0.83
C PRO A 18 6.57 -13.91 0.69
N PHE A 19 6.78 -13.36 -0.49
CA PHE A 19 6.41 -11.98 -0.82
C PHE A 19 4.91 -11.88 -1.07
N GLU A 20 4.18 -11.84 0.03
CA GLU A 20 2.74 -11.65 0.08
C GLU A 20 2.35 -10.39 0.85
N PHE A 21 1.39 -9.64 0.32
CA PHE A 21 0.81 -8.50 1.04
C PHE A 21 -0.65 -8.23 0.62
N GLU A 22 -1.37 -7.52 1.49
CA GLU A 22 -2.72 -7.05 1.24
C GLU A 22 -2.74 -5.61 0.71
N PHE A 23 -3.44 -5.40 -0.40
CA PHE A 23 -3.70 -4.08 -0.97
C PHE A 23 -5.14 -3.67 -0.70
N VAL A 24 -5.33 -2.74 0.24
CA VAL A 24 -6.65 -2.25 0.63
C VAL A 24 -7.13 -1.13 -0.28
N ILE A 25 -8.37 -1.23 -0.74
CA ILE A 25 -9.03 -0.22 -1.59
C ILE A 25 -10.42 0.11 -1.08
N SER A 26 -10.87 1.34 -1.36
CA SER A 26 -12.27 1.73 -1.15
C SER A 26 -13.18 1.07 -2.19
N ALA A 27 -14.19 0.33 -1.73
CA ALA A 27 -15.12 -0.43 -2.58
C ALA A 27 -15.95 0.43 -3.55
N GLY A 28 -16.07 1.74 -3.31
CA GLY A 28 -16.78 2.66 -4.20
C GLY A 28 -15.95 3.16 -5.39
N SER A 29 -14.64 2.90 -5.42
CA SER A 29 -13.72 3.49 -6.40
C SER A 29 -13.44 2.54 -7.57
N LYS A 30 -14.14 2.74 -8.70
CA LYS A 30 -13.87 2.00 -9.96
C LYS A 30 -12.42 2.13 -10.41
N PHE A 31 -11.82 3.30 -10.22
CA PHE A 31 -10.41 3.54 -10.51
C PHE A 31 -9.50 2.63 -9.66
N ALA A 32 -9.74 2.58 -8.35
CA ALA A 32 -8.93 1.75 -7.46
C ALA A 32 -9.07 0.26 -7.78
N GLU A 33 -10.26 -0.20 -8.17
CA GLU A 33 -10.47 -1.59 -8.59
C GLU A 33 -9.68 -1.95 -9.86
N GLN A 34 -9.71 -1.08 -10.87
CA GLN A 34 -8.94 -1.26 -12.10
C GLN A 34 -7.43 -1.26 -11.81
N LEU A 35 -6.95 -0.28 -11.04
CA LEU A 35 -5.54 -0.19 -10.63
C LEU A 35 -5.10 -1.44 -9.87
N ALA A 36 -5.88 -1.87 -8.87
CA ALA A 36 -5.57 -3.04 -8.06
C ALA A 36 -5.48 -4.32 -8.90
N THR A 37 -6.36 -4.47 -9.90
CA THR A 37 -6.37 -5.64 -10.80
C THR A 37 -5.14 -5.66 -11.69
N ILE A 38 -4.77 -4.51 -12.28
CA ILE A 38 -3.55 -4.38 -13.10
C ILE A 38 -2.30 -4.65 -12.27
N LEU A 39 -2.22 -4.08 -11.06
CA LEU A 39 -1.11 -4.31 -10.15
C LEU A 39 -1.00 -5.78 -9.74
N GLN A 40 -2.13 -6.44 -9.44
CA GLN A 40 -2.13 -7.86 -9.08
C GLN A 40 -1.57 -8.73 -10.21
N GLU A 41 -1.99 -8.49 -11.45
CA GLU A 41 -1.52 -9.24 -12.61
C GLU A 41 -0.03 -8.99 -12.87
N ASN A 42 0.41 -7.73 -12.85
CA ASN A 42 1.81 -7.38 -13.09
C ASN A 42 2.74 -7.91 -11.99
N LEU A 43 2.33 -7.82 -10.72
CA LEU A 43 3.11 -8.32 -9.58
C LEU A 43 3.23 -9.84 -9.60
N LYS A 44 2.15 -10.53 -9.99
CA LYS A 44 2.17 -11.98 -10.16
C LYS A 44 3.19 -12.44 -11.21
N GLN A 45 3.39 -11.68 -12.29
CA GLN A 45 4.38 -12.02 -13.33
C GLN A 45 5.82 -11.96 -12.83
N VAL A 46 6.09 -11.23 -11.75
CA VAL A 46 7.41 -11.11 -11.11
C VAL A 46 7.49 -11.86 -9.77
N GLY A 47 6.53 -12.74 -9.48
CA GLY A 47 6.52 -13.58 -8.28
C GLY A 47 6.13 -12.87 -6.99
N ILE A 48 5.33 -11.80 -7.06
CA ILE A 48 4.80 -11.11 -5.88
C ILE A 48 3.30 -11.36 -5.80
N LYS A 49 2.82 -11.89 -4.67
CA LYS A 49 1.40 -12.21 -4.49
C LYS A 49 0.70 -11.11 -3.70
N MET A 50 -0.05 -10.30 -4.42
CA MET A 50 -0.88 -9.24 -3.86
C MET A 50 -2.34 -9.69 -3.71
N ARG A 51 -2.92 -9.55 -2.51
CA ARG A 51 -4.36 -9.79 -2.26
C ARG A 51 -5.11 -8.48 -2.25
N ILE A 52 -6.14 -8.35 -3.11
CA ILE A 52 -6.98 -7.16 -3.14
C ILE A 52 -8.04 -7.28 -2.03
N ARG A 53 -8.12 -6.29 -1.14
CA ARG A 53 -9.19 -6.19 -0.15
C ARG A 53 -10.01 -4.93 -0.35
N LYS A 54 -11.30 -5.12 -0.64
CA LYS A 54 -12.27 -4.04 -0.78
C LYS A 54 -12.92 -3.75 0.57
N LEU A 55 -12.91 -2.49 0.98
CA LEU A 55 -13.51 -2.03 2.24
C LEU A 55 -14.55 -0.93 1.96
N GLU A 56 -15.60 -0.91 2.77
CA GLU A 56 -16.49 0.26 2.86
C GLU A 56 -15.66 1.48 3.33
N TRP A 57 -16.02 2.68 2.87
CA TRP A 57 -15.20 3.89 3.04
C TRP A 57 -14.85 4.22 4.49
N ALA A 58 -15.81 4.11 5.42
CA ALA A 58 -15.55 4.41 6.82
C ALA A 58 -14.55 3.42 7.43
N VAL A 59 -14.68 2.13 7.10
CA VAL A 59 -13.74 1.08 7.54
C VAL A 59 -12.37 1.27 6.89
N PHE A 60 -12.34 1.64 5.61
CA PHE A 60 -11.11 1.94 4.89
C PHE A 60 -10.33 3.06 5.58
N ILE A 61 -10.95 4.22 5.80
CA ILE A 61 -10.31 5.36 6.46
C ILE A 61 -9.89 5.03 7.89
N GLN A 62 -10.74 4.34 8.66
CA GLN A 62 -10.38 3.89 10.01
C GLN A 62 -9.08 3.07 10.01
N LYS A 63 -8.91 2.15 9.04
CA LYS A 63 -7.68 1.36 8.92
C LYS A 63 -6.48 2.17 8.47
N ILE A 64 -6.67 3.14 7.57
CA ILE A 64 -5.60 4.07 7.17
C ILE A 64 -5.12 4.89 8.36
N ASP A 65 -6.03 5.50 9.11
CA ASP A 65 -5.70 6.33 10.27
C ASP A 65 -5.02 5.51 11.38
N ALA A 66 -5.45 4.26 11.56
CA ALA A 66 -4.84 3.30 12.49
C ALA A 66 -3.54 2.67 11.96
N ARG A 67 -3.12 2.97 10.72
CA ARG A 67 -1.94 2.36 10.05
C ARG A 67 -2.01 0.83 9.98
N GLU A 68 -3.21 0.29 9.84
CA GLU A 68 -3.47 -1.15 9.76
C GLU A 68 -3.61 -1.62 8.31
N PHE A 69 -2.54 -1.48 7.52
CA PHE A 69 -2.49 -1.91 6.13
C PHE A 69 -1.04 -2.18 5.69
N ASP A 70 -0.84 -3.10 4.74
CA ASP A 70 0.47 -3.27 4.09
C ASP A 70 0.65 -2.24 2.97
N ALA A 71 -0.38 -2.10 2.12
CA ALA A 71 -0.44 -1.12 1.04
C ALA A 71 -1.88 -0.67 0.77
N CYS A 72 -2.08 0.55 0.26
CA CYS A 72 -3.40 1.10 -0.02
C CYS A 72 -3.43 2.03 -1.24
N THR A 73 -4.63 2.33 -1.76
CA THR A 73 -4.83 3.44 -2.72
C THR A 73 -5.35 4.67 -1.99
N LEU A 74 -4.61 5.77 -2.05
CA LEU A 74 -5.05 7.07 -1.54
C LEU A 74 -4.68 8.18 -2.53
N GLY A 75 -5.24 9.37 -2.30
CA GLY A 75 -4.91 10.56 -3.06
C GLY A 75 -4.94 11.79 -2.16
N TRP A 76 -4.05 12.74 -2.47
CA TRP A 76 -4.02 14.05 -1.82
C TRP A 76 -4.72 15.07 -2.69
N SER A 77 -5.61 15.86 -2.07
CA SER A 77 -6.10 17.09 -2.67
C SER A 77 -5.43 18.24 -1.94
N LEU A 78 -4.53 18.94 -2.64
CA LEU A 78 -3.70 19.99 -2.06
C LEU A 78 -4.19 21.38 -2.50
N GLY A 79 -4.05 22.37 -1.62
CA GLY A 79 -4.33 23.78 -1.93
C GLY A 79 -3.24 24.42 -2.80
N TRP A 80 -3.47 25.66 -3.27
CA TRP A 80 -2.54 26.38 -4.15
C TRP A 80 -1.15 26.62 -3.53
N ASP A 81 -1.10 27.06 -2.26
CA ASP A 81 0.15 27.29 -1.51
C ASP A 81 0.58 26.06 -0.70
N SER A 82 0.32 24.84 -1.19
CA SER A 82 0.49 23.64 -0.36
C SER A 82 1.95 23.32 -0.05
N ASP A 83 2.30 23.44 1.23
CA ASP A 83 3.48 22.80 1.82
C ASP A 83 3.18 21.31 2.11
N PRO A 84 3.91 20.36 1.50
CA PRO A 84 3.68 18.93 1.71
C PRO A 84 4.29 18.41 3.03
N PHE A 85 4.74 19.29 3.94
CA PHE A 85 5.27 18.94 5.26
C PHE A 85 4.45 17.86 5.98
N GLN A 86 3.12 18.01 6.03
CA GLN A 86 2.24 17.05 6.71
C GLN A 86 2.25 15.63 6.09
N VAL A 87 2.63 15.51 4.81
CA VAL A 87 2.64 14.25 4.06
C VAL A 87 3.99 13.54 4.17
N TRP A 88 5.10 14.29 4.19
CA TRP A 88 6.43 13.71 4.06
C TRP A 88 7.39 14.01 5.20
N HIS A 89 7.17 15.00 6.05
CA HIS A 89 8.15 15.30 7.09
C HIS A 89 8.18 14.18 8.14
N SER A 90 9.37 13.74 8.56
CA SER A 90 9.59 12.64 9.51
C SER A 90 8.84 12.84 10.84
N SER A 91 8.63 14.09 11.26
CA SER A 91 7.85 14.41 12.48
C SER A 91 6.34 14.16 12.35
N GLN A 92 5.85 13.83 11.16
CA GLN A 92 4.42 13.68 10.85
C GLN A 92 3.99 12.21 10.77
N VAL A 93 4.90 11.27 11.01
CA VAL A 93 4.65 9.81 10.96
C VAL A 93 3.50 9.39 11.87
N ASP A 94 3.34 9.99 13.06
CA ASP A 94 2.32 9.59 14.05
C ASP A 94 1.05 10.46 14.06
N LYS A 95 1.12 11.67 13.52
CA LYS A 95 0.10 12.73 13.76
C LYS A 95 -0.45 13.39 12.50
N GLY A 96 0.14 13.10 11.35
CA GLY A 96 -0.22 13.73 10.09
C GLY A 96 -0.58 12.71 9.02
N SER A 97 -0.49 13.18 7.80
CA SER A 97 -0.80 12.49 6.55
C SER A 97 0.33 11.61 6.04
N ASN A 98 1.44 11.50 6.77
CA ASN A 98 2.54 10.58 6.49
C ASN A 98 2.17 9.13 6.87
N PHE A 99 1.12 8.61 6.22
CA PHE A 99 0.60 7.26 6.47
C PHE A 99 1.59 6.15 6.08
N VAL A 100 2.50 6.44 5.14
CA VAL A 100 3.53 5.50 4.69
C VAL A 100 4.74 5.45 5.63
N GLY A 101 4.76 6.26 6.70
CA GLY A 101 5.81 6.25 7.70
C GLY A 101 7.19 6.65 7.17
N PHE A 102 7.24 7.52 6.16
CA PHE A 102 8.50 7.97 5.58
C PHE A 102 9.31 8.78 6.61
N VAL A 103 10.57 8.40 6.79
CA VAL A 103 11.54 9.08 7.66
C VAL A 103 12.85 9.21 6.89
N ASN A 104 13.39 10.43 6.86
CA ASN A 104 14.73 10.73 6.35
C ASN A 104 15.45 11.67 7.32
N GLU A 105 16.76 11.49 7.45
CA GLU A 105 17.67 12.27 8.32
C GLU A 105 18.42 13.35 7.55
#